data_AF-A0A0L1JSC0-F1
#
_entry.id   AF-A0A0L1JSC0-F1
#
_cell.length_a   1.000
_cell.length_b   1.000
_cell.length_c   1.000
_cell.angle_alpha   90.00
_cell.angle_beta   90.00
_cell.angle_gamma   90.00
#
_symmetry.space_group_name_H-M   'P 1'
#
loop_
_entity.id
_entity.type
_entity.pdbx_description
1 polymer ?
#
loop_
_entity_poly.entity_id
_entity_poly.type
_entity_poly.pdbx_seq_one_letter_code
_entity_poly.pdbx_strand_id
1 'polypeptide(L)'
;MLAAMEAENRIEFVDFDGLQCANVGETSDRLEQIECKLRVTAIVVATGKDEVNATIAMRLRLLQRERLILKAPIFVRSDARRSVAPEAIDHLNAGIIYFGGRTRSRMDMRMSALFDDIGRAVHESWVKGQIMRGENPSKWVNMSAAQRQSSVRAAMFLPEIYRVMGLVPDANAAQASMRISSPVAQHLLDTVAGFTALHRTEHDRWRSEKAADGYKLAVGAQRDDEKKLHPSLAAFDLLPIDEQNKDLDVLKTIIDNAPKLNKAFALWPQWRKRVRVSVMGPIRGASPYLSELPTILEKLVADQSLPIECLSLEVLTPDAPGFDTEAATALLDSWRRLSNRPGDLLRLRILTKARLDTEAIAAKNLRHDAVEEANAALSRAARGRDRMIDLRPLGASDVDILSTSKTFADGIETANAHIIDLADICIFGGADRPQSHSSRAAKTAATKKKTIVTIDASGVAKVSPARQES
;
A
#
# COMPACT_ATOMS: atom_id res chain seq x y z
N MET A 1 15.47 1.49 -2.04
CA MET A 1 14.28 0.74 -1.54
C MET A 1 14.67 -0.53 -0.78
N LEU A 2 15.76 -1.22 -1.14
CA LEU A 2 16.32 -2.30 -0.31
C LEU A 2 16.83 -1.81 1.06
N ALA A 3 17.40 -0.61 1.16
CA ALA A 3 17.74 0.02 2.45
C ALA A 3 16.52 0.53 3.25
N ALA A 4 15.32 0.59 2.63
CA ALA A 4 14.06 0.83 3.32
C ALA A 4 13.31 -0.47 3.66
N MET A 5 13.81 -1.62 3.16
CA MET A 5 13.30 -2.97 3.44
C MET A 5 14.10 -3.69 4.53
N GLU A 6 15.15 -3.07 5.08
CA GLU A 6 15.75 -3.48 6.37
C GLU A 6 14.95 -3.00 7.59
N ALA A 7 13.80 -2.34 7.37
CA ALA A 7 12.76 -2.30 8.38
C ALA A 7 12.16 -3.70 8.45
N GLU A 8 12.79 -4.57 9.25
CA GLU A 8 12.21 -5.83 9.70
C GLU A 8 10.77 -5.53 10.11
N ASN A 9 9.78 -6.22 9.52
CA ASN A 9 8.37 -6.04 9.87
C ASN A 9 8.17 -6.49 11.33
N ARG A 10 8.50 -5.61 12.26
CA ARG A 10 8.54 -5.91 13.68
C ARG A 10 7.18 -5.62 14.28
N ILE A 11 6.51 -6.67 14.73
CA ILE A 11 5.32 -6.54 15.56
C ILE A 11 5.80 -6.24 16.98
N GLU A 12 5.78 -4.97 17.38
CA GLU A 12 6.01 -4.55 18.77
C GLU A 12 4.68 -4.55 19.53
N PHE A 13 4.58 -5.36 20.58
CA PHE A 13 3.47 -5.30 21.52
C PHE A 13 3.74 -4.20 22.54
N VAL A 14 2.79 -3.27 22.68
CA VAL A 14 2.88 -2.17 23.66
C VAL A 14 1.70 -2.29 24.62
N ASP A 15 2.00 -2.54 25.88
CA ASP A 15 0.98 -2.61 26.94
C ASP A 15 0.42 -1.23 27.24
N PHE A 16 -0.91 -1.12 27.18
CA PHE A 16 -1.58 0.16 27.26
C PHE A 16 -3.00 0.02 27.82
N ASP A 17 -3.39 0.88 28.77
CA ASP A 17 -4.78 0.98 29.22
C ASP A 17 -5.60 1.78 28.20
N GLY A 18 -6.31 1.08 27.32
CA GLY A 18 -7.16 1.70 26.30
C GLY A 18 -8.21 2.67 26.86
N LEU A 19 -8.66 2.49 28.11
CA LEU A 19 -9.60 3.41 28.76
C LEU A 19 -8.92 4.64 29.37
N GLN A 20 -7.61 4.73 29.34
CA GLN A 20 -6.86 5.93 29.73
C GLN A 20 -6.21 6.63 28.53
N CYS A 21 -6.41 6.11 27.31
CA CYS A 21 -5.67 6.51 26.11
C CYS A 21 -5.74 8.00 25.76
N ALA A 22 -6.75 8.72 26.24
CA ALA A 22 -6.96 10.15 25.99
C ALA A 22 -6.92 11.02 27.25
N ASN A 23 -6.47 10.49 28.39
CA ASN A 23 -6.19 11.34 29.54
C ASN A 23 -4.97 12.20 29.21
N VAL A 24 -5.15 13.51 29.20
CA VAL A 24 -4.07 14.49 28.98
C VAL A 24 -2.97 14.25 30.03
N GLY A 25 -1.73 14.12 29.58
CA GLY A 25 -0.56 13.83 30.43
C GLY A 25 0.26 12.64 29.93
N GLU A 26 0.83 11.87 30.87
CA GLU A 26 1.79 10.79 30.64
C GLU A 26 1.38 9.80 29.54
N THR A 27 0.09 9.46 29.50
CA THR A 27 -0.47 8.49 28.55
C THR A 27 -0.40 8.97 27.10
N SER A 28 -0.64 10.27 26.87
CA SER A 28 -0.59 10.87 25.54
C SER A 28 0.84 11.04 25.02
N ASP A 29 1.78 11.37 25.90
CA ASP A 29 3.20 11.54 25.54
C ASP A 29 3.82 10.18 25.18
N ARG A 30 3.40 9.11 25.85
CA ARG A 30 3.81 7.74 25.51
C ARG A 30 3.33 7.33 24.12
N LEU A 31 2.10 7.69 23.73
CA LEU A 31 1.57 7.39 22.39
C LEU A 31 2.32 8.15 21.29
N GLU A 32 2.67 9.41 21.55
CA GLU A 32 3.49 10.23 20.66
C GLU A 32 4.91 9.65 20.50
N GLN A 33 5.53 9.19 21.58
CA GLN A 33 6.81 8.48 21.53
C GLN A 33 6.73 7.18 20.73
N ILE A 34 5.66 6.41 20.90
CA ILE A 34 5.42 5.18 20.12
C ILE A 34 5.31 5.51 18.64
N GLU A 35 4.55 6.54 18.27
CA GLU A 35 4.40 6.92 16.87
C GLU A 35 5.71 7.43 16.26
N CYS A 36 6.44 8.27 16.97
CA CYS A 36 7.76 8.74 16.56
C CYS A 36 8.73 7.57 16.31
N LYS A 37 8.72 6.58 17.23
CA LYS A 37 9.64 5.44 17.19
C LYS A 37 9.25 4.42 16.13
N LEU A 38 7.97 4.08 16.02
CA LEU A 38 7.48 2.93 15.26
C LEU A 38 6.80 3.28 13.94
N ARG A 39 6.48 4.55 13.69
CA ARG A 39 5.75 5.01 12.51
C ARG A 39 4.46 4.20 12.30
N VAL A 40 3.53 4.35 13.24
CA VAL A 40 2.27 3.59 13.25
C VAL A 40 1.54 3.76 11.92
N THR A 41 1.21 2.65 11.25
CA THR A 41 0.52 2.64 9.93
C THR A 41 -0.91 2.14 10.00
N ALA A 42 -1.30 1.52 11.12
CA ALA A 42 -2.66 1.09 11.43
C ALA A 42 -2.82 0.97 12.95
N ILE A 43 -4.02 1.25 13.45
CA ILE A 43 -4.40 1.02 14.84
C ILE A 43 -5.57 0.05 14.84
N VAL A 44 -5.49 -1.06 15.58
CA VAL A 44 -6.57 -2.05 15.65
C VAL A 44 -7.11 -2.13 17.07
N VAL A 45 -8.43 -1.98 17.22
CA VAL A 45 -9.13 -2.04 18.50
C VAL A 45 -10.09 -3.24 18.49
N ALA A 46 -9.78 -4.25 19.28
CA ALA A 46 -10.53 -5.51 19.33
C ALA A 46 -10.52 -6.18 20.73
N THR A 47 -11.11 -5.52 21.72
CA THR A 47 -11.18 -5.96 23.14
C THR A 47 -12.18 -7.08 23.43
N GLY A 48 -12.91 -7.55 22.42
CA GLY A 48 -14.01 -8.50 22.60
C GLY A 48 -15.38 -7.86 22.88
N LYS A 49 -15.43 -6.57 23.26
CA LYS A 49 -16.65 -5.81 23.56
C LYS A 49 -16.79 -4.58 22.66
N ASP A 50 -17.89 -4.50 21.91
CA ASP A 50 -18.11 -3.46 20.89
C ASP A 50 -18.14 -2.05 21.49
N GLU A 51 -18.79 -1.88 22.64
CA GLU A 51 -18.91 -0.60 23.36
C GLU A 51 -17.55 -0.09 23.83
N VAL A 52 -16.68 -0.99 24.29
CA VAL A 52 -15.32 -0.66 24.72
C VAL A 52 -14.47 -0.30 23.49
N ASN A 53 -14.60 -1.06 22.40
CA ASN A 53 -13.87 -0.79 21.17
C ASN A 53 -14.21 0.60 20.60
N ALA A 54 -15.50 0.95 20.56
CA ALA A 54 -15.96 2.24 20.10
C ALA A 54 -15.44 3.37 21.00
N THR A 55 -15.47 3.19 22.32
CA THR A 55 -14.97 4.19 23.29
C THR A 55 -13.48 4.47 23.11
N ILE A 56 -12.66 3.43 23.00
CA ILE A 56 -11.21 3.56 22.75
C ILE A 56 -10.96 4.27 21.42
N ALA A 57 -11.63 3.83 20.36
CA ALA A 57 -11.44 4.39 19.03
C ALA A 57 -11.82 5.88 18.95
N MET A 58 -12.93 6.28 19.58
CA MET A 58 -13.34 7.69 19.63
C MET A 58 -12.32 8.55 20.37
N ARG A 59 -11.72 8.04 21.43
CA ARG A 59 -10.67 8.74 22.20
C ARG A 59 -9.38 8.90 21.41
N LEU A 60 -8.91 7.83 20.76
CA LEU A 60 -7.77 7.91 19.85
C LEU A 60 -8.06 8.87 18.68
N ARG A 61 -9.31 8.90 18.20
CA ARG A 61 -9.75 9.84 17.16
C ARG A 61 -9.76 11.29 17.64
N LEU A 62 -10.08 11.56 18.90
CA LEU A 62 -9.95 12.90 19.47
C LEU A 62 -8.48 13.35 19.48
N LEU A 63 -7.56 12.49 19.93
CA LEU A 63 -6.12 12.77 19.89
C LEU A 63 -5.61 13.05 18.47
N GLN A 64 -6.05 12.26 17.47
CA GLN A 64 -5.74 12.51 16.07
C GLN A 64 -6.16 13.90 15.59
N ARG A 65 -7.32 14.39 16.05
CA ARG A 65 -7.87 15.67 15.59
C ARG A 65 -7.28 16.86 16.33
N GLU A 66 -7.13 16.73 17.64
CA GLU A 66 -6.73 17.83 18.53
C GLU A 66 -5.21 18.00 18.59
N ARG A 67 -4.47 16.89 18.57
CA ARG A 67 -3.01 16.88 18.72
C ARG A 67 -2.26 16.45 17.47
N LEU A 68 -2.95 16.00 16.41
CA LEU A 68 -2.31 15.54 15.17
C LEU A 68 -1.25 14.44 15.40
N ILE A 69 -1.48 13.61 16.41
CA ILE A 69 -0.73 12.38 16.69
C ILE A 69 -1.57 11.16 16.32
N LEU A 70 -0.96 9.99 16.29
CA LEU A 70 -1.52 8.70 15.89
C LEU A 70 -2.20 8.74 14.53
N LYS A 71 -1.58 9.33 13.50
CA LYS A 71 -2.22 9.59 12.20
C LYS A 71 -2.71 8.34 11.47
N ALA A 72 -2.30 7.14 11.85
CA ALA A 72 -2.80 5.90 11.28
C ALA A 72 -4.35 5.74 11.30
N PRO A 73 -4.95 5.01 10.33
CA PRO A 73 -6.37 4.67 10.37
C PRO A 73 -6.68 3.76 11.56
N ILE A 74 -7.84 3.97 12.21
CA ILE A 74 -8.28 3.20 13.38
C ILE A 74 -9.31 2.16 12.95
N PHE A 75 -8.93 0.89 12.97
CA PHE A 75 -9.80 -0.24 12.71
C PHE A 75 -10.46 -0.72 14.00
N VAL A 76 -11.78 -0.84 13.98
CA VAL A 76 -12.58 -1.17 15.17
C VAL A 76 -13.41 -2.41 14.89
N ARG A 77 -13.16 -3.47 15.68
CA ARG A 77 -13.99 -4.67 15.60
C ARG A 77 -15.38 -4.35 16.16
N SER A 78 -16.41 -4.62 15.36
CA SER A 78 -17.80 -4.53 15.78
C SER A 78 -18.63 -5.68 15.21
N ASP A 79 -19.22 -6.45 16.11
CA ASP A 79 -20.15 -7.54 15.81
C ASP A 79 -21.44 -7.06 15.14
N ALA A 80 -21.84 -5.80 15.40
CA ALA A 80 -23.04 -5.18 14.83
C ALA A 80 -22.94 -4.92 13.30
N ARG A 81 -21.75 -5.08 12.70
CA ARG A 81 -21.55 -4.87 11.26
C ARG A 81 -22.09 -6.03 10.42
N ARG A 82 -22.45 -5.70 9.17
CA ARG A 82 -22.99 -6.66 8.19
C ARG A 82 -21.93 -7.42 7.38
N SER A 83 -20.65 -7.13 7.58
CA SER A 83 -19.55 -7.80 6.88
C SER A 83 -18.36 -8.00 7.80
N VAL A 84 -17.64 -9.08 7.55
CA VAL A 84 -16.38 -9.41 8.23
C VAL A 84 -15.26 -8.47 7.77
N ALA A 85 -15.26 -8.07 6.51
CA ALA A 85 -14.24 -7.20 5.92
C ALA A 85 -14.42 -5.74 6.37
N PRO A 86 -13.32 -4.98 6.48
CA PRO A 86 -13.40 -3.54 6.72
C PRO A 86 -14.05 -2.81 5.54
N GLU A 87 -14.68 -1.67 5.83
CA GLU A 87 -15.11 -0.72 4.81
C GLU A 87 -13.90 -0.17 4.01
N ALA A 88 -14.12 0.34 2.80
CA ALA A 88 -13.06 0.89 1.98
C ALA A 88 -12.42 2.11 2.67
N ILE A 89 -11.09 2.21 2.60
CA ILE A 89 -10.33 3.28 3.24
C ILE A 89 -10.17 4.44 2.25
N ASP A 90 -10.85 5.54 2.52
CA ASP A 90 -10.74 6.80 1.77
C ASP A 90 -9.64 7.72 2.34
N HIS A 91 -9.47 7.72 3.66
CA HIS A 91 -8.46 8.50 4.37
C HIS A 91 -7.41 7.61 5.06
N LEU A 92 -6.17 7.69 4.57
CA LEU A 92 -5.05 6.92 5.13
C LEU A 92 -4.52 7.50 6.43
N ASN A 93 -4.86 8.76 6.75
CA ASN A 93 -4.34 9.47 7.91
C ASN A 93 -5.41 9.80 8.96
N ALA A 94 -6.62 9.23 8.80
CA ALA A 94 -7.75 9.60 9.63
C ALA A 94 -8.92 8.64 9.41
N GLY A 95 -9.62 8.29 10.49
CA GLY A 95 -10.92 7.64 10.39
C GLY A 95 -11.08 6.47 11.34
N ILE A 96 -12.33 6.16 11.63
CA ILE A 96 -12.73 4.95 12.34
C ILE A 96 -13.36 4.02 11.31
N ILE A 97 -12.68 2.91 11.02
CA ILE A 97 -13.10 1.91 10.04
C ILE A 97 -13.56 0.68 10.80
N TYR A 98 -14.81 0.31 10.63
CA TYR A 98 -15.35 -0.85 11.33
C TYR A 98 -15.12 -2.14 10.54
N PHE A 99 -14.90 -3.25 11.25
CA PHE A 99 -14.75 -4.59 10.67
C PHE A 99 -15.29 -5.67 11.62
N GLY A 100 -15.32 -6.93 11.19
CA GLY A 100 -15.60 -8.07 12.06
C GLY A 100 -17.07 -8.32 12.37
N GLY A 101 -17.97 -7.92 11.46
CA GLY A 101 -19.40 -8.19 11.57
C GLY A 101 -19.76 -9.68 11.53
N ARG A 102 -20.92 -10.04 12.10
CA ARG A 102 -21.37 -11.45 12.17
C ARG A 102 -22.00 -11.96 10.88
N THR A 103 -22.51 -11.08 10.04
CA THR A 103 -23.12 -11.48 8.77
C THR A 103 -22.02 -11.72 7.74
N ARG A 104 -22.00 -12.93 7.16
CA ARG A 104 -21.18 -13.21 5.98
C ARG A 104 -21.98 -12.85 4.73
N SER A 105 -21.47 -11.93 3.94
CA SER A 105 -22.02 -11.67 2.62
C SER A 105 -21.84 -12.89 1.72
N ARG A 106 -22.59 -12.95 0.61
CA ARG A 106 -22.37 -13.98 -0.44
C ARG A 106 -20.93 -13.95 -0.97
N MET A 107 -20.32 -12.76 -0.94
CA MET A 107 -18.93 -12.58 -1.32
C MET A 107 -17.97 -13.22 -0.30
N ASP A 108 -18.19 -12.99 0.99
CA ASP A 108 -17.37 -13.57 2.06
C ASP A 108 -17.39 -15.10 2.04
N MET A 109 -18.55 -15.69 1.78
CA MET A 109 -18.67 -17.15 1.64
C MET A 109 -17.90 -17.69 0.44
N ARG A 110 -17.95 -17.00 -0.70
CA ARG A 110 -17.19 -17.38 -1.91
C ARG A 110 -15.69 -17.26 -1.69
N MET A 111 -15.25 -16.18 -1.03
CA MET A 111 -13.85 -16.02 -0.66
C MET A 111 -13.38 -17.11 0.30
N SER A 112 -14.20 -17.46 1.29
CA SER A 112 -13.88 -18.56 2.21
C SER A 112 -13.74 -19.91 1.49
N ALA A 113 -14.64 -20.23 0.54
CA ALA A 113 -14.55 -21.46 -0.25
C ALA A 113 -13.30 -21.47 -1.13
N LEU A 114 -12.99 -20.33 -1.74
CA LEU A 114 -11.76 -20.16 -2.52
C LEU A 114 -10.51 -20.42 -1.68
N PHE A 115 -10.42 -19.80 -0.50
CA PHE A 115 -9.26 -19.98 0.38
C PHE A 115 -9.13 -21.42 0.88
N ASP A 116 -10.24 -22.14 1.06
CA ASP A 116 -10.21 -23.58 1.37
C ASP A 116 -9.63 -24.40 0.20
N ASP A 117 -10.06 -24.12 -1.03
CA ASP A 117 -9.57 -24.83 -2.22
C ASP A 117 -8.08 -24.55 -2.51
N ILE A 118 -7.63 -23.29 -2.37
CA ILE A 118 -6.20 -22.95 -2.47
C ILE A 118 -5.44 -23.57 -1.29
N GLY A 119 -5.96 -23.49 -0.07
CA GLY A 119 -5.34 -24.09 1.11
C GLY A 119 -5.17 -25.60 0.98
N ARG A 120 -6.13 -26.28 0.34
CA ARG A 120 -6.03 -27.69 -0.01
C ARG A 120 -4.89 -27.95 -0.98
N ALA A 121 -4.77 -27.15 -2.05
CA ALA A 121 -3.68 -27.28 -3.00
C ALA A 121 -2.30 -27.07 -2.34
N VAL A 122 -2.20 -26.08 -1.44
CA VAL A 122 -0.98 -25.84 -0.64
C VAL A 122 -0.65 -27.06 0.23
N HIS A 123 -1.63 -27.63 0.93
CA HIS A 123 -1.43 -28.84 1.73
C HIS A 123 -1.01 -30.04 0.91
N GLU A 124 -1.66 -30.27 -0.23
CA GLU A 124 -1.32 -31.38 -1.13
C GLU A 124 0.09 -31.25 -1.71
N SER A 125 0.55 -30.03 -1.98
CA SER A 125 1.93 -29.76 -2.37
C SER A 125 2.91 -30.16 -1.26
N TRP A 126 2.64 -29.74 -0.02
CA TRP A 126 3.43 -30.12 1.15
C TRP A 126 3.45 -31.64 1.40
N VAL A 127 2.29 -32.30 1.30
CA VAL A 127 2.16 -33.76 1.45
C VAL A 127 3.07 -34.51 0.47
N LYS A 128 3.13 -34.09 -0.79
CA LYS A 128 4.01 -34.72 -1.79
C LYS A 128 5.48 -34.66 -1.35
N GLY A 129 5.93 -33.50 -0.86
CA GLY A 129 7.28 -33.34 -0.33
C GLY A 129 7.56 -34.22 0.88
N GLN A 130 6.58 -34.44 1.75
CA GLN A 130 6.71 -35.32 2.91
C GLN A 130 6.74 -36.81 2.55
N ILE A 131 5.90 -37.24 1.62
CA ILE A 131 5.91 -38.63 1.12
C ILE A 131 7.26 -38.95 0.48
N MET A 132 7.86 -38.01 -0.27
CA MET A 132 9.21 -38.17 -0.83
C MET A 132 10.29 -38.35 0.24
N ARG A 133 10.07 -37.84 1.46
CA ARG A 133 10.93 -38.03 2.64
C ARG A 133 10.60 -39.30 3.44
N GLY A 134 9.66 -40.12 2.98
CA GLY A 134 9.23 -41.35 3.67
C GLY A 134 8.26 -41.11 4.83
N GLU A 135 7.73 -39.90 4.99
CA GLU A 135 6.71 -39.60 5.99
C GLU A 135 5.30 -39.98 5.50
N ASN A 136 4.37 -40.19 6.44
CA ASN A 136 2.97 -40.50 6.15
C ASN A 136 2.03 -39.41 6.70
N PRO A 137 2.00 -38.22 6.08
CA PRO A 137 1.18 -37.12 6.55
C PRO A 137 -0.32 -37.39 6.34
N SER A 138 -1.14 -36.75 7.17
CA SER A 138 -2.61 -36.83 7.03
C SER A 138 -3.09 -36.17 5.74
N LYS A 139 -4.01 -36.83 5.03
CA LYS A 139 -4.71 -36.26 3.87
C LYS A 139 -5.68 -35.16 4.31
N TRP A 140 -5.89 -34.15 3.45
CA TRP A 140 -6.75 -32.99 3.73
C TRP A 140 -8.11 -33.37 4.34
N VAL A 141 -8.80 -34.34 3.74
CA VAL A 141 -10.13 -34.81 4.16
C VAL A 141 -10.16 -35.37 5.59
N ASN A 142 -9.03 -35.88 6.08
CA ASN A 142 -8.91 -36.48 7.41
C ASN A 142 -8.45 -35.46 8.47
N MET A 143 -8.08 -34.25 8.07
CA MET A 143 -7.61 -33.22 8.99
C MET A 143 -8.77 -32.49 9.67
N SER A 144 -8.57 -32.11 10.93
CA SER A 144 -9.45 -31.19 11.64
C SER A 144 -9.36 -29.77 11.06
N ALA A 145 -10.34 -28.93 11.38
CA ALA A 145 -10.33 -27.51 10.97
C ALA A 145 -9.06 -26.77 11.47
N ALA A 146 -8.63 -27.08 12.70
CA ALA A 146 -7.42 -26.49 13.28
C ALA A 146 -6.15 -26.90 12.50
N GLN A 147 -6.06 -28.16 12.07
CA GLN A 147 -4.93 -28.63 11.26
C GLN A 147 -4.90 -28.00 9.87
N ARG A 148 -6.06 -27.77 9.24
CA ARG A 148 -6.16 -27.12 7.91
C ARG A 148 -5.84 -25.62 7.97
N GLN A 149 -5.95 -25.01 9.15
CA GLN A 149 -5.94 -23.56 9.31
C GLN A 149 -4.66 -22.90 8.80
N SER A 150 -3.49 -23.53 8.96
CA SER A 150 -2.23 -22.94 8.50
C SER A 150 -2.16 -22.81 6.97
N SER A 151 -2.58 -23.85 6.23
CA SER A 151 -2.63 -23.80 4.76
C SER A 151 -3.70 -22.84 4.25
N VAL A 152 -4.85 -22.77 4.94
CA VAL A 152 -5.89 -21.78 4.62
C VAL A 152 -5.39 -20.35 4.90
N ARG A 153 -4.65 -20.11 5.98
CA ARG A 153 -4.07 -18.79 6.29
C ARG A 153 -3.02 -18.36 5.25
N ALA A 154 -2.21 -19.29 4.76
CA ALA A 154 -1.31 -19.03 3.63
C ALA A 154 -2.12 -18.59 2.38
N ALA A 155 -3.21 -19.29 2.06
CA ALA A 155 -4.11 -18.88 0.98
C ALA A 155 -4.77 -17.51 1.21
N MET A 156 -5.18 -17.22 2.46
CA MET A 156 -5.76 -15.93 2.84
C MET A 156 -4.78 -14.76 2.72
N PHE A 157 -3.48 -15.04 2.67
CA PHE A 157 -2.42 -14.04 2.53
C PHE A 157 -2.15 -13.62 1.07
N LEU A 158 -2.85 -14.23 0.11
CA LEU A 158 -2.79 -13.86 -1.29
C LEU A 158 -2.98 -12.34 -1.58
N PRO A 159 -3.89 -11.60 -0.91
CA PRO A 159 -4.03 -10.16 -1.14
C PRO A 159 -2.76 -9.39 -0.77
N GLU A 160 -2.10 -9.78 0.30
CA GLU A 160 -0.86 -9.18 0.78
C GLU A 160 0.29 -9.49 -0.19
N ILE A 161 0.40 -10.73 -0.67
CA ILE A 161 1.31 -11.12 -1.76
C ILE A 161 1.10 -10.21 -2.98
N TYR A 162 -0.15 -10.02 -3.41
CA TYR A 162 -0.46 -9.13 -4.52
C TYR A 162 -0.03 -7.68 -4.26
N ARG A 163 -0.30 -7.14 -3.07
CA ARG A 163 0.11 -5.77 -2.72
C ARG A 163 1.62 -5.60 -2.67
N VAL A 164 2.37 -6.57 -2.13
CA VAL A 164 3.85 -6.56 -2.11
C VAL A 164 4.39 -6.52 -3.54
N MET A 165 3.73 -7.18 -4.47
CA MET A 165 4.08 -7.14 -5.90
C MET A 165 3.65 -5.86 -6.62
N GLY A 166 3.06 -4.91 -5.91
CA GLY A 166 2.53 -3.67 -6.47
C GLY A 166 1.28 -3.89 -7.31
N LEU A 167 0.54 -4.97 -7.07
CA LEU A 167 -0.78 -5.16 -7.65
C LEU A 167 -1.84 -4.49 -6.79
N VAL A 168 -2.89 -4.02 -7.45
CA VAL A 168 -4.01 -3.35 -6.80
C VAL A 168 -5.33 -3.91 -7.30
N PRO A 169 -6.34 -4.04 -6.42
CA PRO A 169 -7.68 -4.39 -6.85
C PRO A 169 -8.25 -3.27 -7.71
N ASP A 170 -9.33 -3.59 -8.44
CA ASP A 170 -10.13 -2.55 -9.08
C ASP A 170 -10.83 -1.66 -8.05
N ALA A 171 -11.20 -0.45 -8.46
CA ALA A 171 -12.01 0.42 -7.62
C ALA A 171 -13.28 -0.31 -7.20
N ASN A 172 -13.63 -0.17 -5.92
CA ASN A 172 -14.82 -0.75 -5.31
C ASN A 172 -14.82 -2.29 -5.19
N ALA A 173 -13.76 -2.97 -5.62
CA ALA A 173 -13.60 -4.41 -5.48
C ALA A 173 -12.62 -4.72 -4.34
N ALA A 174 -12.89 -4.18 -3.14
CA ALA A 174 -11.92 -4.09 -2.04
C ALA A 174 -11.15 -5.39 -1.78
N GLN A 175 -11.78 -6.56 -1.96
CA GLN A 175 -11.13 -7.87 -1.86
C GLN A 175 -11.75 -8.92 -2.79
N ALA A 176 -12.64 -8.52 -3.70
CA ALA A 176 -13.73 -9.40 -4.13
C ALA A 176 -13.48 -10.18 -5.43
N SER A 177 -12.24 -10.57 -5.74
CA SER A 177 -12.05 -11.49 -6.87
C SER A 177 -10.74 -12.26 -6.89
N MET A 178 -9.70 -11.76 -6.21
CA MET A 178 -8.31 -12.27 -6.23
C MET A 178 -7.80 -12.65 -7.64
N ARG A 179 -8.42 -12.05 -8.66
CA ARG A 179 -8.29 -12.44 -10.04
C ARG A 179 -7.15 -11.61 -10.65
N ILE A 180 -6.14 -12.25 -11.19
CA ILE A 180 -5.04 -11.60 -11.93
C ILE A 180 -5.03 -12.11 -13.36
N SER A 181 -4.72 -11.30 -14.35
CA SER A 181 -4.58 -11.79 -15.73
C SER A 181 -3.35 -12.72 -15.86
N SER A 182 -3.36 -13.64 -16.83
CA SER A 182 -2.21 -14.54 -17.05
C SER A 182 -0.91 -13.80 -17.35
N PRO A 183 -0.89 -12.71 -18.16
CA PRO A 183 0.34 -11.93 -18.35
C PRO A 183 0.88 -11.33 -17.06
N VAL A 184 0.00 -10.86 -16.16
CA VAL A 184 0.41 -10.38 -14.83
C VAL A 184 0.99 -11.53 -14.02
N ALA A 185 0.29 -12.66 -13.93
CA ALA A 185 0.77 -13.84 -13.17
C ALA A 185 2.15 -14.31 -13.66
N GLN A 186 2.37 -14.39 -14.97
CA GLN A 186 3.66 -14.76 -15.53
C GLN A 186 4.75 -13.73 -15.19
N HIS A 187 4.44 -12.44 -15.34
CA HIS A 187 5.35 -11.37 -14.96
C HIS A 187 5.72 -11.40 -13.46
N LEU A 188 4.82 -11.82 -12.57
CA LEU A 188 5.13 -12.02 -11.15
C LEU A 188 6.20 -13.11 -10.96
N LEU A 189 6.08 -14.23 -11.68
CA LEU A 189 6.98 -15.37 -11.56
C LEU A 189 8.36 -15.11 -12.19
N ASP A 190 8.43 -14.25 -13.20
CA ASP A 190 9.66 -14.00 -13.96
C ASP A 190 10.60 -12.97 -13.28
N THR A 191 10.13 -12.23 -12.27
CA THR A 191 10.91 -11.15 -11.64
C THR A 191 11.65 -11.61 -10.38
N VAL A 192 12.94 -11.92 -10.51
CA VAL A 192 13.83 -12.40 -9.40
C VAL A 192 13.73 -11.56 -8.12
N ALA A 193 13.72 -10.23 -8.25
CA ALA A 193 13.66 -9.31 -7.12
C ALA A 193 12.29 -9.29 -6.41
N GLY A 194 11.19 -9.35 -7.18
CA GLY A 194 9.84 -9.46 -6.61
C GLY A 194 9.66 -10.81 -5.91
N PHE A 195 10.21 -11.85 -6.51
CA PHE A 195 10.14 -13.21 -6.02
C PHE A 195 10.82 -13.40 -4.65
N THR A 196 12.03 -12.88 -4.48
CA THR A 196 12.75 -12.94 -3.19
C THR A 196 12.00 -12.20 -2.07
N ALA A 197 11.41 -11.04 -2.39
CA ALA A 197 10.61 -10.28 -1.43
C ALA A 197 9.36 -11.06 -1.00
N LEU A 198 8.72 -11.79 -1.92
CA LEU A 198 7.57 -12.63 -1.59
C LEU A 198 7.93 -13.77 -0.63
N HIS A 199 9.06 -14.44 -0.83
CA HIS A 199 9.48 -15.55 0.05
C HIS A 199 9.65 -15.08 1.48
N ARG A 200 10.39 -13.98 1.66
CA ARG A 200 10.58 -13.36 2.97
C ARG A 200 9.26 -12.98 3.60
N THR A 201 8.35 -12.40 2.82
CA THR A 201 7.03 -11.99 3.31
C THR A 201 6.20 -13.19 3.78
N GLU A 202 6.17 -14.28 3.01
CA GLU A 202 5.46 -15.51 3.42
C GLU A 202 6.11 -16.15 4.65
N HIS A 203 7.45 -16.16 4.71
CA HIS A 203 8.17 -16.67 5.86
C HIS A 203 7.86 -15.85 7.12
N ASP A 204 7.90 -14.52 7.03
CA ASP A 204 7.58 -13.63 8.16
C ASP A 204 6.13 -13.79 8.61
N ARG A 205 5.20 -14.00 7.66
CA ARG A 205 3.80 -14.33 7.97
C ARG A 205 3.71 -15.65 8.74
N TRP A 206 4.35 -16.72 8.26
CA TRP A 206 4.35 -18.03 8.90
C TRP A 206 5.01 -17.98 10.30
N ARG A 207 6.14 -17.28 10.44
CA ARG A 207 6.81 -17.06 11.73
C ARG A 207 5.89 -16.34 12.72
N SER A 208 5.21 -15.29 12.26
CA SER A 208 4.28 -14.51 13.09
C SER A 208 3.10 -15.37 13.55
N GLU A 209 2.56 -16.21 12.67
CA GLU A 209 1.52 -17.18 13.02
C GLU A 209 1.99 -18.14 14.11
N LYS A 210 3.17 -18.74 13.94
CA LYS A 210 3.74 -19.68 14.91
C LYS A 210 4.07 -19.03 16.25
N ALA A 211 4.61 -17.82 16.23
CA ALA A 211 4.87 -17.05 17.44
C ALA A 211 3.56 -16.76 18.19
N ALA A 212 2.48 -16.39 17.49
CA ALA A 212 1.16 -16.19 18.09
C ALA A 212 0.57 -17.48 18.68
N ASP A 213 0.86 -18.63 18.08
CA ASP A 213 0.51 -19.95 18.62
C ASP A 213 1.41 -20.38 19.80
N GLY A 214 2.39 -19.56 20.19
CA GLY A 214 3.29 -19.77 21.32
C GLY A 214 4.55 -20.58 21.00
N TYR A 215 4.88 -20.78 19.72
CA TYR A 215 6.13 -21.40 19.33
C TYR A 215 7.32 -20.49 19.55
N LYS A 216 8.47 -21.11 19.85
CA LYS A 216 9.76 -20.45 20.06
C LYS A 216 10.81 -21.08 19.15
N LEU A 217 11.82 -20.28 18.83
CA LEU A 217 12.98 -20.76 18.08
C LEU A 217 13.65 -21.90 18.85
N ALA A 218 13.83 -23.03 18.17
CA ALA A 218 14.58 -24.14 18.73
C ALA A 218 16.07 -23.79 18.83
N VAL A 219 16.69 -24.14 19.96
CA VAL A 219 18.15 -24.08 20.12
C VAL A 219 18.73 -25.35 19.48
N GLY A 220 19.45 -25.20 18.37
CA GLY A 220 19.83 -26.33 17.52
C GLY A 220 18.71 -26.76 16.57
N ALA A 221 19.03 -27.63 15.61
CA ALA A 221 18.09 -28.05 14.54
C ALA A 221 16.95 -28.99 15.01
N GLN A 222 16.67 -29.08 16.32
CA GLN A 222 15.75 -30.06 16.87
C GLN A 222 14.34 -29.48 17.07
N ARG A 223 13.39 -29.97 16.26
CA ARG A 223 11.96 -29.68 16.40
C ARG A 223 11.35 -30.45 17.57
N ASP A 224 10.52 -29.78 18.36
CA ASP A 224 9.75 -30.37 19.47
C ASP A 224 8.38 -29.69 19.53
N ASP A 225 7.38 -30.28 18.90
CA ASP A 225 6.04 -29.68 18.80
C ASP A 225 5.30 -29.65 20.16
N GLU A 226 5.60 -30.57 21.08
CA GLU A 226 5.01 -30.59 22.44
C GLU A 226 5.48 -29.39 23.25
N LYS A 227 6.77 -29.04 23.15
CA LYS A 227 7.35 -27.84 23.77
C LYS A 227 7.20 -26.58 22.89
N LYS A 228 6.56 -26.70 21.73
CA LYS A 228 6.41 -25.65 20.72
C LYS A 228 7.76 -25.04 20.30
N LEU A 229 8.76 -25.88 20.03
CA LEU A 229 10.07 -25.47 19.52
C LEU A 229 10.17 -25.80 18.03
N HIS A 230 10.49 -24.81 17.20
CA HIS A 230 10.64 -25.00 15.75
C HIS A 230 11.92 -24.34 15.21
N PRO A 231 12.79 -25.06 14.47
CA PRO A 231 14.06 -24.52 13.97
C PRO A 231 13.87 -23.44 12.90
N SER A 232 12.87 -23.60 12.03
CA SER A 232 12.59 -22.62 10.96
C SER A 232 12.04 -21.27 11.47
N LEU A 233 11.93 -21.04 12.78
CA LEU A 233 11.56 -19.71 13.32
C LEU A 233 12.69 -18.68 13.24
N ALA A 234 13.87 -19.07 12.76
CA ALA A 234 14.95 -18.16 12.45
C ALA A 234 14.54 -17.17 11.33
N ALA A 235 15.28 -16.06 11.23
CA ALA A 235 15.12 -15.12 10.12
C ALA A 235 15.35 -15.83 8.77
N PHE A 236 14.66 -15.38 7.72
CA PHE A 236 14.70 -16.02 6.39
C PHE A 236 16.14 -16.26 5.89
N ASP A 237 17.02 -15.27 6.04
CA ASP A 237 18.42 -15.33 5.59
C ASP A 237 19.27 -16.35 6.33
N LEU A 238 18.84 -16.76 7.51
CA LEU A 238 19.54 -17.74 8.34
C LEU A 238 19.03 -19.16 8.10
N LEU A 239 18.00 -19.32 7.27
CA LEU A 239 17.47 -20.63 6.92
C LEU A 239 18.36 -21.33 5.88
N PRO A 240 18.51 -22.66 5.98
CA PRO A 240 18.97 -23.50 4.88
C PRO A 240 18.14 -23.28 3.60
N ILE A 241 18.78 -23.41 2.43
CA ILE A 241 18.14 -23.17 1.12
C ILE A 241 16.93 -24.07 0.89
N ASP A 242 16.97 -25.32 1.35
CA ASP A 242 15.86 -26.26 1.28
C ASP A 242 14.66 -25.85 2.14
N GLU A 243 14.89 -25.21 3.29
CA GLU A 243 13.82 -24.60 4.08
C GLU A 243 13.24 -23.36 3.38
N GLN A 244 14.09 -22.48 2.83
CA GLN A 244 13.63 -21.31 2.05
C GLN A 244 12.80 -21.72 0.82
N ASN A 245 13.12 -22.86 0.21
CA ASN A 245 12.39 -23.39 -0.94
C ASN A 245 10.96 -23.88 -0.58
N LYS A 246 10.64 -24.07 0.70
CA LYS A 246 9.26 -24.39 1.10
C LYS A 246 8.32 -23.20 0.90
N ASP A 247 8.77 -22.00 1.25
CA ASP A 247 7.98 -20.77 1.06
C ASP A 247 7.74 -20.50 -0.43
N LEU A 248 8.77 -20.76 -1.25
CA LEU A 248 8.70 -20.75 -2.70
C LEU A 248 7.58 -21.65 -3.24
N ASP A 249 7.55 -22.91 -2.80
CA ASP A 249 6.57 -23.88 -3.29
C ASP A 249 5.14 -23.49 -2.88
N VAL A 250 4.97 -22.91 -1.68
CA VAL A 250 3.68 -22.34 -1.24
C VAL A 250 3.25 -21.20 -2.16
N LEU A 251 4.14 -20.24 -2.41
CA LEU A 251 3.85 -19.08 -3.26
C LEU A 251 3.52 -19.47 -4.70
N LYS A 252 4.32 -20.36 -5.29
CA LYS A 252 4.04 -20.93 -6.62
C LYS A 252 2.69 -21.61 -6.64
N THR A 253 2.40 -22.46 -5.65
CA THR A 253 1.10 -23.13 -5.58
C THR A 253 -0.04 -22.12 -5.52
N ILE A 254 0.06 -21.07 -4.73
CA ILE A 254 -0.97 -20.03 -4.65
C ILE A 254 -1.13 -19.29 -6.00
N ILE A 255 -0.02 -18.85 -6.60
CA ILE A 255 -0.01 -18.09 -7.87
C ILE A 255 -0.50 -18.95 -9.05
N ASP A 256 -0.07 -20.20 -9.16
CA ASP A 256 -0.48 -21.13 -10.23
C ASP A 256 -1.96 -21.51 -10.15
N ASN A 257 -2.55 -21.42 -8.95
CA ASN A 257 -3.98 -21.60 -8.77
C ASN A 257 -4.78 -20.31 -9.00
N ALA A 258 -4.14 -19.13 -9.06
CA ALA A 258 -4.82 -17.87 -9.34
C ALA A 258 -5.48 -17.80 -10.73
N PRO A 259 -4.90 -18.32 -11.83
CA PRO A 259 -5.59 -18.38 -13.12
C PRO A 259 -6.88 -19.21 -13.11
N LYS A 260 -7.03 -20.19 -12.20
CA LYS A 260 -8.30 -20.91 -12.04
C LYS A 260 -9.42 -19.96 -11.59
N LEU A 261 -9.06 -18.89 -10.87
CA LEU A 261 -9.99 -17.80 -10.52
C LEU A 261 -10.46 -16.99 -11.72
N ASN A 262 -9.61 -16.80 -12.73
CA ASN A 262 -10.02 -16.11 -13.97
C ASN A 262 -11.20 -16.83 -14.63
N LYS A 263 -11.17 -18.16 -14.67
CA LYS A 263 -12.22 -18.95 -15.35
C LYS A 263 -13.53 -18.95 -14.58
N ALA A 264 -13.49 -19.18 -13.26
CA ALA A 264 -14.68 -19.23 -12.43
C ALA A 264 -15.38 -17.86 -12.29
N PHE A 265 -14.64 -16.77 -12.47
CA PHE A 265 -15.11 -15.41 -12.23
C PHE A 265 -14.77 -14.46 -13.40
N ALA A 266 -15.01 -14.89 -14.64
CA ALA A 266 -14.66 -14.15 -15.86
C ALA A 266 -15.29 -12.75 -15.97
N LEU A 267 -16.37 -12.47 -15.22
CA LEU A 267 -17.00 -11.15 -15.18
C LEU A 267 -16.48 -10.24 -14.05
N TRP A 268 -15.63 -10.75 -13.17
CA TRP A 268 -15.18 -9.99 -12.00
C TRP A 268 -13.99 -9.07 -12.30
N PRO A 269 -13.82 -7.98 -11.53
CA PRO A 269 -12.67 -7.09 -11.72
C PRO A 269 -11.35 -7.81 -11.47
N GLN A 270 -10.28 -7.39 -12.15
CA GLN A 270 -8.93 -7.93 -11.97
C GLN A 270 -8.07 -7.03 -11.10
N TRP A 271 -7.19 -7.68 -10.34
CA TRP A 271 -6.00 -7.07 -9.80
C TRP A 271 -5.03 -6.75 -10.91
N ARG A 272 -4.42 -5.57 -10.85
CA ARG A 272 -3.63 -4.99 -11.93
C ARG A 272 -2.35 -4.40 -11.40
N LYS A 273 -1.33 -4.36 -12.25
CA LYS A 273 -0.06 -3.72 -11.89
C LYS A 273 -0.29 -2.23 -11.74
N ARG A 274 -0.03 -1.70 -10.54
CA ARG A 274 -0.05 -0.26 -10.33
C ARG A 274 1.15 0.38 -11.01
N VAL A 275 0.90 1.47 -11.71
CA VAL A 275 1.92 2.38 -12.25
C VAL A 275 1.70 3.72 -11.57
N ARG A 276 2.69 4.18 -10.80
CA ARG A 276 2.65 5.46 -10.11
C ARG A 276 3.32 6.54 -10.93
N VAL A 277 2.54 7.54 -11.30
CA VAL A 277 3.02 8.71 -12.04
C VAL A 277 2.92 9.92 -11.13
N SER A 278 4.05 10.58 -10.86
CA SER A 278 4.05 11.83 -10.14
C SER A 278 3.95 13.05 -11.06
N VAL A 279 3.17 14.02 -10.58
CA VAL A 279 3.11 15.39 -11.10
C VAL A 279 3.31 16.35 -9.95
N MET A 280 4.22 17.29 -10.13
CA MET A 280 4.55 18.31 -9.15
C MET A 280 5.18 19.51 -9.89
N GLY A 281 4.77 20.72 -9.57
CA GLY A 281 5.19 21.94 -10.23
C GLY A 281 4.79 23.18 -9.44
N PRO A 282 4.85 24.37 -10.08
CA PRO A 282 4.60 25.62 -9.38
C PRO A 282 3.13 25.80 -8.99
N ILE A 283 2.90 26.52 -7.89
CA ILE A 283 1.58 27.00 -7.46
C ILE A 283 1.15 28.18 -8.36
N ARG A 284 1.00 27.93 -9.66
CA ARG A 284 0.56 28.89 -10.69
C ARG A 284 -0.36 28.16 -11.67
N GLY A 285 -1.30 28.89 -12.27
CA GLY A 285 -2.23 28.33 -13.27
C GLY A 285 -1.61 28.19 -14.65
N ALA A 286 -2.13 27.25 -15.44
CA ALA A 286 -1.86 27.00 -16.86
C ALA A 286 -0.37 26.87 -17.24
N SER A 287 0.11 25.64 -17.26
CA SER A 287 1.40 25.30 -17.87
C SER A 287 1.21 24.89 -19.34
N PRO A 288 2.08 25.32 -20.26
CA PRO A 288 2.02 24.90 -21.67
C PRO A 288 2.14 23.37 -21.83
N TYR A 289 2.69 22.69 -20.83
CA TYR A 289 2.87 21.24 -20.85
C TYR A 289 1.60 20.45 -20.53
N LEU A 290 0.52 21.08 -20.05
CA LEU A 290 -0.73 20.37 -19.74
C LEU A 290 -1.34 19.70 -20.98
N SER A 291 -1.22 20.32 -22.16
CA SER A 291 -1.69 19.75 -23.43
C SER A 291 -0.86 18.56 -23.90
N GLU A 292 0.37 18.39 -23.40
CA GLU A 292 1.27 17.29 -23.79
C GLU A 292 1.10 16.04 -22.91
N LEU A 293 0.50 16.19 -21.72
CA LEU A 293 0.29 15.08 -20.77
C LEU A 293 -0.43 13.85 -21.36
N PRO A 294 -1.48 14.00 -22.21
CA PRO A 294 -2.10 12.84 -22.84
C PRO A 294 -1.11 12.03 -23.68
N THR A 295 -0.32 12.68 -24.52
CA THR A 295 0.68 12.04 -25.39
C THR A 295 1.82 11.41 -24.57
N ILE A 296 2.24 12.07 -23.49
CA ILE A 296 3.23 11.52 -22.56
C ILE A 296 2.69 10.24 -21.93
N LEU A 297 1.45 10.24 -21.43
CA LEU A 297 0.85 9.07 -20.81
C LEU A 297 0.69 7.92 -21.81
N GLU A 298 0.25 8.20 -23.04
CA GLU A 298 0.15 7.20 -24.11
C GLU A 298 1.48 6.48 -24.35
N LYS A 299 2.56 7.26 -24.48
CA LYS A 299 3.90 6.73 -24.66
C LYS A 299 4.36 5.91 -23.45
N LEU A 300 4.14 6.43 -22.23
CA LEU A 300 4.49 5.72 -21.00
C LEU A 300 3.77 4.38 -20.87
N VAL A 301 2.50 4.31 -21.29
CA VAL A 301 1.72 3.07 -21.31
C VAL A 301 2.22 2.12 -22.39
N ALA A 302 2.54 2.62 -23.58
CA ALA A 302 3.09 1.82 -24.68
C ALA A 302 4.47 1.22 -24.34
N ASP A 303 5.27 1.91 -23.52
CA ASP A 303 6.59 1.46 -23.06
C ASP A 303 6.49 0.40 -21.93
N GLN A 304 5.31 0.10 -21.40
CA GLN A 304 5.15 -0.93 -20.38
C GLN A 304 5.22 -2.34 -20.98
N SER A 305 5.82 -3.28 -20.24
CA SER A 305 5.88 -4.69 -20.65
C SER A 305 4.54 -5.43 -20.55
N LEU A 306 3.53 -4.80 -19.94
CA LEU A 306 2.20 -5.36 -19.74
C LEU A 306 1.18 -4.55 -20.54
N PRO A 307 0.18 -5.19 -21.14
CA PRO A 307 -0.84 -4.50 -21.91
C PRO A 307 -1.73 -3.65 -20.98
N ILE A 308 -2.36 -2.60 -21.52
CA ILE A 308 -3.04 -1.56 -20.72
C ILE A 308 -4.13 -2.13 -19.79
N GLU A 309 -4.85 -3.18 -20.20
CA GLU A 309 -5.87 -3.86 -19.40
C GLU A 309 -5.32 -4.50 -18.11
N CYS A 310 -4.01 -4.77 -18.09
CA CYS A 310 -3.28 -5.31 -16.94
C CYS A 310 -2.72 -4.22 -16.00
N LEU A 311 -2.86 -2.95 -16.37
CA LEU A 311 -2.31 -1.80 -15.65
C LEU A 311 -3.41 -1.01 -14.92
N SER A 312 -3.02 -0.35 -13.82
CA SER A 312 -3.80 0.65 -13.10
C SER A 312 -2.95 1.88 -12.86
N LEU A 313 -3.45 3.07 -13.20
CA LEU A 313 -2.77 4.32 -12.92
C LEU A 313 -3.07 4.79 -11.50
N GLU A 314 -2.03 5.19 -10.77
CA GLU A 314 -2.13 6.02 -9.56
C GLU A 314 -1.34 7.32 -9.79
N VAL A 315 -2.03 8.45 -9.74
CA VAL A 315 -1.40 9.77 -9.83
C VAL A 315 -1.00 10.23 -8.44
N LEU A 316 0.27 10.58 -8.27
CA LEU A 316 0.83 11.16 -7.05
C LEU A 316 0.99 12.67 -7.26
N THR A 317 0.47 13.47 -6.35
CA THR A 317 0.58 14.93 -6.45
C THR A 317 0.65 15.57 -5.06
N PRO A 318 1.37 16.68 -4.87
CA PRO A 318 1.13 17.54 -3.73
C PRO A 318 -0.34 17.97 -3.75
N ASP A 319 -0.97 18.13 -2.59
CA ASP A 319 -2.33 18.68 -2.53
C ASP A 319 -2.35 20.20 -2.76
N ALA A 320 -1.54 20.69 -3.69
CA ALA A 320 -1.37 22.10 -4.01
C ALA A 320 -2.29 22.50 -5.19
N PRO A 321 -2.97 23.65 -5.09
CA PRO A 321 -3.78 24.17 -6.19
C PRO A 321 -2.91 24.73 -7.33
N GLY A 322 -3.50 24.92 -8.51
CA GLY A 322 -2.81 25.33 -9.73
C GLY A 322 -2.33 24.13 -10.54
N PHE A 323 -1.09 24.18 -11.03
CA PHE A 323 -0.52 23.16 -11.92
C PHE A 323 -0.70 21.73 -11.42
N ASP A 324 -0.43 21.46 -10.15
CA ASP A 324 -0.47 20.11 -9.57
C ASP A 324 -1.86 19.48 -9.68
N THR A 325 -2.90 20.27 -9.41
CA THR A 325 -4.30 19.88 -9.51
C THR A 325 -4.72 19.72 -10.98
N GLU A 326 -4.34 20.67 -11.84
CA GLU A 326 -4.65 20.64 -13.28
C GLU A 326 -3.98 19.46 -14.00
N ALA A 327 -2.70 19.22 -13.73
CA ALA A 327 -1.92 18.12 -14.30
C ALA A 327 -2.45 16.76 -13.84
N ALA A 328 -2.78 16.62 -12.55
CA ALA A 328 -3.37 15.39 -12.04
C ALA A 328 -4.73 15.10 -12.68
N THR A 329 -5.56 16.14 -12.85
CA THR A 329 -6.84 16.04 -13.56
C THR A 329 -6.64 15.58 -15.00
N ALA A 330 -5.73 16.22 -15.74
CA ALA A 330 -5.44 15.90 -17.14
C ALA A 330 -4.93 14.46 -17.32
N LEU A 331 -4.09 13.97 -16.42
CA LEU A 331 -3.61 12.58 -16.44
C LEU A 331 -4.74 11.58 -16.17
N LEU A 332 -5.59 11.83 -15.17
CA LEU A 332 -6.70 10.95 -14.83
C LEU A 332 -7.73 10.86 -15.97
N ASP A 333 -8.06 11.99 -16.60
CA ASP A 333 -8.95 12.03 -17.75
C ASP A 333 -8.35 11.34 -18.97
N SER A 334 -7.06 11.53 -19.22
CA SER A 334 -6.35 10.86 -20.32
C SER A 334 -6.29 9.35 -20.10
N TRP A 335 -5.98 8.90 -18.89
CA TRP A 335 -6.03 7.49 -18.52
C TRP A 335 -7.40 6.88 -18.76
N ARG A 336 -8.46 7.62 -18.41
CA ARG A 336 -9.83 7.16 -18.63
C ARG A 336 -10.15 7.03 -20.10
N ARG A 337 -9.70 7.96 -20.95
CA ARG A 337 -9.87 7.85 -22.41
C ARG A 337 -9.15 6.62 -22.97
N LEU A 338 -7.93 6.36 -22.51
CA LEU A 338 -7.11 5.24 -22.99
C LEU A 338 -7.61 3.87 -22.51
N SER A 339 -7.98 3.78 -21.23
CA SER A 339 -8.24 2.50 -20.56
C SER A 339 -9.71 2.21 -20.32
N ASN A 340 -10.59 3.18 -20.60
CA ASN A 340 -12.01 3.20 -20.22
C ASN A 340 -12.25 2.99 -18.71
N ARG A 341 -11.25 3.25 -17.86
CA ARG A 341 -11.29 3.03 -16.41
C ARG A 341 -10.80 4.26 -15.65
N PRO A 342 -11.33 4.53 -14.44
CA PRO A 342 -10.81 5.61 -13.62
C PRO A 342 -9.43 5.26 -13.05
N GLY A 343 -8.55 6.26 -12.95
CA GLY A 343 -7.29 6.15 -12.21
C GLY A 343 -7.49 6.43 -10.72
N ASP A 344 -6.50 6.06 -9.90
CA ASP A 344 -6.42 6.44 -8.50
C ASP A 344 -5.66 7.76 -8.35
N LEU A 345 -6.01 8.53 -7.33
CA LEU A 345 -5.30 9.75 -6.93
C LEU A 345 -4.79 9.59 -5.50
N LEU A 346 -3.52 9.93 -5.27
CA LEU A 346 -2.93 10.02 -3.94
C LEU A 346 -2.34 11.41 -3.74
N ARG A 347 -2.92 12.16 -2.82
CA ARG A 347 -2.53 13.53 -2.49
C ARG A 347 -1.69 13.57 -1.22
N LEU A 348 -0.55 14.25 -1.28
CA LEU A 348 0.34 14.44 -0.15
C LEU A 348 0.20 15.88 0.34
N ARG A 349 -0.21 16.03 1.59
CA ARG A 349 -0.68 17.30 2.14
C ARG A 349 0.18 17.76 3.31
N ILE A 350 0.68 18.99 3.26
CA ILE A 350 1.51 19.58 4.32
C ILE A 350 0.79 20.64 5.17
N LEU A 351 -0.46 20.98 4.83
CA LEU A 351 -1.33 21.95 5.51
C LEU A 351 -2.78 21.56 5.24
N THR A 352 -3.76 21.99 6.04
CA THR A 352 -5.17 21.74 5.64
C THR A 352 -5.50 22.34 4.28
N LYS A 353 -6.47 21.75 3.57
CA LYS A 353 -6.90 22.21 2.24
C LYS A 353 -7.21 23.72 2.22
N ALA A 354 -8.00 24.19 3.19
CA ALA A 354 -8.38 25.59 3.29
C ALA A 354 -7.15 26.52 3.42
N ARG A 355 -6.11 26.09 4.15
CA ARG A 355 -4.87 26.85 4.26
C ARG A 355 -4.03 26.80 2.99
N LEU A 356 -3.91 25.65 2.33
CA LEU A 356 -3.23 25.55 1.03
C LEU A 356 -3.89 26.45 -0.03
N ASP A 357 -5.23 26.44 -0.09
CA ASP A 357 -5.99 27.31 -1.00
C ASP A 357 -5.72 28.79 -0.67
N THR A 358 -5.72 29.16 0.61
CA THR A 358 -5.44 30.54 1.06
C THR A 358 -4.03 30.98 0.67
N GLU A 359 -3.01 30.16 0.93
CA GLU A 359 -1.62 30.47 0.58
C GLU A 359 -1.43 30.62 -0.94
N ALA A 360 -2.10 29.79 -1.72
CA ALA A 360 -2.05 29.86 -3.17
C ALA A 360 -2.73 31.12 -3.75
N ILE A 361 -3.87 31.51 -3.18
CA ILE A 361 -4.54 32.77 -3.53
C ILE A 361 -3.66 33.96 -3.13
N ALA A 362 -3.06 33.91 -1.93
CA ALA A 362 -2.19 34.96 -1.40
C ALA A 362 -0.89 35.11 -2.20
N ALA A 363 -0.36 34.02 -2.78
CA ALA A 363 0.77 34.03 -3.71
C ALA A 363 0.48 34.71 -5.08
N LYS A 364 -0.68 35.38 -5.21
CA LYS A 364 -1.10 36.33 -6.24
C LYS A 364 -1.24 35.80 -7.68
N ASN A 365 -1.53 34.51 -7.88
CA ASN A 365 -1.67 33.94 -9.24
C ASN A 365 -2.95 33.12 -9.50
N LEU A 366 -3.85 32.98 -8.54
CA LEU A 366 -5.08 32.19 -8.71
C LEU A 366 -6.30 32.92 -8.14
N ARG A 367 -7.40 32.90 -8.89
CA ARG A 367 -8.71 33.38 -8.41
C ARG A 367 -9.37 32.28 -7.56
N HIS A 368 -10.13 32.67 -6.54
CA HIS A 368 -10.79 31.71 -5.64
C HIS A 368 -11.71 30.73 -6.39
N ASP A 369 -12.50 31.24 -7.32
CA ASP A 369 -13.38 30.44 -8.20
C ASP A 369 -12.59 29.42 -9.03
N ALA A 370 -11.42 29.82 -9.55
CA ALA A 370 -10.54 28.91 -10.28
C ALA A 370 -9.99 27.77 -9.41
N VAL A 371 -9.63 28.05 -8.16
CA VAL A 371 -9.16 27.02 -7.21
C VAL A 371 -10.28 26.03 -6.87
N GLU A 372 -11.49 26.52 -6.62
CA GLU A 372 -12.66 25.67 -6.37
C GLU A 372 -13.02 24.81 -7.58
N GLU A 373 -13.02 25.41 -8.78
CA GLU A 373 -13.30 24.72 -10.03
C GLU A 373 -12.28 23.61 -10.31
N ALA A 374 -10.99 23.89 -10.14
CA ALA A 374 -9.91 22.93 -10.31
C ALA A 374 -10.02 21.76 -9.32
N ASN A 375 -10.29 22.04 -8.05
CA ASN A 375 -10.52 21.00 -7.03
C ASN A 375 -11.74 20.13 -7.35
N ALA A 376 -12.83 20.74 -7.83
CA ALA A 376 -14.03 20.04 -8.24
C ALA A 376 -13.77 19.19 -9.50
N ALA A 377 -12.99 19.69 -10.46
CA ALA A 377 -12.57 18.95 -11.65
C ALA A 377 -11.72 17.73 -11.27
N LEU A 378 -10.73 17.90 -10.39
CA LEU A 378 -9.89 16.81 -9.89
C LEU A 378 -10.73 15.73 -9.19
N SER A 379 -11.66 16.14 -8.33
CA SER A 379 -12.56 15.21 -7.64
C SER A 379 -13.45 14.43 -8.63
N ARG A 380 -13.96 15.10 -9.67
CA ARG A 380 -14.75 14.46 -10.74
C ARG A 380 -13.90 13.48 -11.57
N ALA A 381 -12.67 13.85 -11.91
CA ALA A 381 -11.76 13.00 -12.65
C ALA A 381 -11.36 11.75 -11.84
N ALA A 382 -11.12 11.92 -10.54
CA ALA A 382 -10.72 10.86 -9.63
C ALA A 382 -11.83 9.84 -9.34
N ARG A 383 -13.12 10.13 -9.57
CA ARG A 383 -14.13 9.05 -9.48
C ARG A 383 -14.63 8.72 -8.07
N GLY A 384 -14.24 9.49 -7.06
CA GLY A 384 -14.21 9.04 -5.67
C GLY A 384 -13.02 8.13 -5.30
N ARG A 385 -12.02 7.99 -6.19
CA ARG A 385 -10.76 7.26 -5.94
C ARG A 385 -9.63 8.19 -5.50
N ASP A 386 -9.95 9.10 -4.61
CA ASP A 386 -9.04 10.12 -4.11
C ASP A 386 -8.67 9.82 -2.65
N ARG A 387 -7.39 9.52 -2.43
CA ARG A 387 -6.83 9.27 -1.11
C ARG A 387 -5.86 10.39 -0.75
N MET A 388 -5.78 10.66 0.55
CA MET A 388 -4.93 11.74 1.08
C MET A 388 -4.05 11.23 2.22
N ILE A 389 -2.80 11.66 2.20
CA ILE A 389 -1.81 11.49 3.28
C ILE A 389 -1.47 12.88 3.82
N ASP A 390 -1.66 13.05 5.12
CA ASP A 390 -1.27 14.22 5.90
C ASP A 390 0.19 14.06 6.35
N LEU A 391 1.07 14.84 5.72
CA LEU A 391 2.51 14.89 5.97
C LEU A 391 2.91 15.99 6.97
N ARG A 392 1.97 16.64 7.65
CA ARG A 392 2.33 17.56 8.72
C ARG A 392 3.20 16.83 9.75
N PRO A 393 4.20 17.47 10.37
CA PRO A 393 4.88 16.86 11.50
C PRO A 393 3.86 16.48 12.60
N LEU A 394 4.20 15.48 13.42
CA LEU A 394 3.38 15.12 14.57
C LEU A 394 3.26 16.32 15.51
N GLY A 395 2.07 16.60 16.02
CA GLY A 395 1.84 17.77 16.88
C GLY A 395 1.74 19.11 16.16
N ALA A 396 2.24 19.24 14.92
CA ALA A 396 2.34 20.53 14.25
C ALA A 396 1.03 20.97 13.60
N SER A 397 0.48 22.09 14.08
CA SER A 397 -0.66 22.75 13.46
C SER A 397 -0.27 23.47 12.16
N ASP A 398 -1.28 23.89 11.39
CA ASP A 398 -1.03 24.70 10.20
C ASP A 398 -0.33 26.04 10.54
N VAL A 399 -0.61 26.59 11.72
CA VAL A 399 0.02 27.84 12.20
C VAL A 399 1.50 27.61 12.50
N ASP A 400 1.85 26.48 13.10
CA ASP A 400 3.24 26.15 13.41
C ASP A 400 4.06 25.99 12.12
N ILE A 401 3.48 25.38 11.09
CA ILE A 401 4.13 25.19 9.79
C ILE A 401 4.28 26.51 9.04
N LEU A 402 3.29 27.40 9.13
CA LEU A 402 3.32 28.72 8.49
C LEU A 402 4.10 29.77 9.30
N SER A 403 4.52 29.46 10.52
CA SER A 403 5.21 30.40 11.42
C SER A 403 6.52 30.94 10.83
N THR A 404 7.18 30.15 9.98
CA THR A 404 8.36 30.58 9.22
C THR A 404 8.30 30.09 7.78
N SER A 405 8.78 30.91 6.85
CA SER A 405 8.89 30.52 5.43
C SER A 405 9.77 29.28 5.24
N LYS A 406 10.73 29.06 6.15
CA LYS A 406 11.59 27.89 6.14
C LYS A 406 10.81 26.61 6.45
N THR A 407 10.03 26.59 7.54
CA THR A 407 9.24 25.40 7.93
C THR A 407 8.26 24.98 6.84
N PHE A 408 7.61 25.95 6.20
CA PHE A 408 6.73 25.68 5.06
C PHE A 408 7.48 25.11 3.85
N ALA A 409 8.63 25.70 3.49
CA ALA A 409 9.47 25.21 2.40
C ALA A 409 10.02 23.81 2.67
N ASP A 410 10.50 23.53 3.89
CA ASP A 410 10.97 22.21 4.33
C ASP A 410 9.84 21.17 4.23
N GLY A 411 8.60 21.56 4.56
CA GLY A 411 7.41 20.74 4.37
C GLY A 411 7.14 20.39 2.91
N ILE A 412 7.20 21.38 2.00
CA ILE A 412 7.06 21.15 0.54
C ILE A 412 8.16 20.21 0.04
N GLU A 413 9.41 20.44 0.43
CA GLU A 413 10.55 19.60 0.03
C GLU A 413 10.35 18.15 0.50
N THR A 414 9.89 17.97 1.75
CA THR A 414 9.58 16.65 2.30
C THR A 414 8.47 15.95 1.52
N ALA A 415 7.38 16.66 1.17
CA ALA A 415 6.30 16.11 0.37
C ALA A 415 6.79 15.68 -1.03
N ASN A 416 7.56 16.54 -1.68
CA ASN A 416 8.15 16.25 -2.99
C ASN A 416 9.09 15.05 -2.94
N ALA A 417 9.94 14.95 -1.91
CA ALA A 417 10.82 13.80 -1.70
C ALA A 417 10.01 12.50 -1.57
N HIS A 418 8.95 12.50 -0.77
CA HIS A 418 8.06 11.34 -0.63
C HIS A 418 7.38 10.96 -1.94
N ILE A 419 6.90 11.93 -2.72
CA ILE A 419 6.30 11.69 -4.03
C ILE A 419 7.31 11.03 -4.97
N ILE A 420 8.53 11.56 -5.05
CA ILE A 420 9.61 11.03 -5.89
C ILE A 420 10.02 9.62 -5.48
N ASP A 421 9.99 9.31 -4.19
CA ASP A 421 10.32 7.98 -3.66
C ASP A 421 9.23 6.95 -3.94
N LEU A 422 7.97 7.37 -3.90
CA LEU A 422 6.82 6.51 -4.18
C LEU A 422 6.59 6.30 -5.68
N ALA A 423 6.90 7.29 -6.51
CA ALA A 423 6.66 7.26 -7.95
C ALA A 423 7.49 6.20 -8.67
N ASP A 424 6.86 5.53 -9.64
CA ASP A 424 7.57 4.72 -10.62
C ASP A 424 8.12 5.61 -11.75
N ILE A 425 7.37 6.66 -12.09
CA ILE A 425 7.69 7.63 -13.15
C ILE A 425 7.44 9.06 -12.62
N CYS A 426 8.39 9.96 -12.84
CA CYS A 426 8.23 11.39 -12.56
C CYS A 426 8.20 12.18 -13.86
N ILE A 427 7.09 12.90 -14.12
CA ILE A 427 6.96 13.73 -15.35
C ILE A 427 7.59 15.11 -15.14
N PHE A 428 7.52 15.65 -13.92
CA PHE A 428 8.10 16.95 -13.56
C PHE A 428 8.91 16.83 -12.27
N GLY A 429 10.00 17.59 -12.18
CA GLY A 429 10.88 17.55 -11.01
C GLY A 429 11.19 18.94 -10.49
N GLY A 430 10.23 19.53 -9.77
CA GLY A 430 10.40 20.64 -8.82
C GLY A 430 10.80 22.02 -9.35
N ALA A 431 11.44 22.12 -10.53
CA ALA A 431 11.72 23.39 -11.20
C ALA A 431 10.65 23.67 -12.27
N ASP A 432 10.43 24.95 -12.62
CA ASP A 432 9.52 25.44 -13.68
C ASP A 432 9.84 24.92 -15.10
N ARG A 433 10.65 23.87 -15.22
CA ARG A 433 10.98 23.17 -16.44
C ARG A 433 10.96 21.66 -16.21
N PRO A 434 10.55 20.87 -17.21
CA PRO A 434 10.89 19.45 -17.29
C PRO A 434 12.38 19.29 -17.01
N GLN A 435 12.77 18.36 -16.13
CA GLN A 435 14.18 18.28 -15.69
C GLN A 435 15.13 17.97 -16.85
N SER A 436 15.71 18.98 -17.48
CA SER A 436 16.99 18.82 -18.19
C SER A 436 18.09 18.75 -17.12
N HIS A 437 18.57 17.54 -16.83
CA HIS A 437 19.77 17.23 -16.03
C HIS A 437 20.20 18.28 -14.98
N SER A 438 19.89 18.00 -13.70
CA SER A 438 20.80 18.41 -12.62
C SER A 438 20.95 17.25 -11.66
N SER A 439 22.13 16.63 -11.71
CA SER A 439 22.56 15.57 -10.81
C SER A 439 22.72 16.12 -9.40
N ARG A 440 21.86 15.69 -8.48
CA ARG A 440 22.24 15.58 -7.07
C ARG A 440 21.91 14.17 -6.60
N ALA A 441 22.79 13.25 -6.96
CA ALA A 441 22.88 11.94 -6.33
C ALA A 441 23.86 12.05 -5.17
N ALA A 442 23.40 11.79 -3.95
CA ALA A 442 24.18 11.04 -2.96
C ALA A 442 23.27 10.58 -1.82
N LYS A 443 23.22 9.25 -1.66
CA LYS A 443 22.69 8.44 -0.55
C LYS A 443 21.20 8.07 -0.60
N THR A 444 20.87 6.93 -1.23
CA THR A 444 20.83 5.59 -0.58
C THR A 444 20.27 4.51 -1.52
N ALA A 445 21.10 3.51 -1.81
CA ALA A 445 20.86 2.10 -2.20
C ALA A 445 19.73 1.64 -3.17
N ALA A 446 20.24 1.07 -4.26
CA ALA A 446 19.80 -0.12 -5.02
C ALA A 446 18.62 -0.01 -6.00
N THR A 447 19.03 0.06 -7.29
CA THR A 447 18.40 -0.49 -8.51
C THR A 447 16.88 -0.40 -8.64
N LYS A 448 16.39 0.80 -8.94
CA LYS A 448 15.29 0.97 -9.91
C LYS A 448 15.81 1.80 -11.07
N LYS A 449 15.60 1.35 -12.32
CA LYS A 449 15.66 2.23 -13.50
C LYS A 449 14.48 3.19 -13.37
N LYS A 450 14.65 4.33 -12.69
CA LYS A 450 13.65 5.40 -12.73
C LYS A 450 13.64 5.94 -14.16
N THR A 451 12.47 5.92 -14.78
CA THR A 451 12.28 6.51 -16.11
C THR A 451 11.99 7.98 -15.90
N ILE A 452 12.88 8.83 -16.41
CA ILE A 452 12.69 10.29 -16.39
C ILE A 452 12.15 10.68 -17.76
N VAL A 453 11.02 11.37 -17.77
CA VAL A 453 10.49 11.99 -18.98
C VAL A 453 11.01 13.43 -19.03
N THR A 454 11.78 13.74 -20.05
CA THR A 454 12.26 15.09 -20.31
C THR A 454 11.56 15.63 -21.53
N ILE A 455 10.86 16.76 -21.38
CA ILE A 455 10.29 17.50 -22.50
C ILE A 455 11.33 18.56 -22.87
N ASP A 456 11.84 18.50 -24.11
CA ASP A 456 12.81 19.50 -24.57
C ASP A 456 12.12 20.81 -24.99
N ALA A 457 12.92 21.83 -25.36
CA ALA A 457 12.42 23.14 -25.75
C ALA A 457 11.50 23.11 -27.00
N SER A 458 11.42 21.99 -27.73
CA SER A 458 10.54 21.80 -28.87
C SER A 458 9.18 21.19 -28.52
N GLY A 459 8.93 20.89 -27.24
CA GLY A 459 7.68 20.23 -26.79
C GLY A 459 7.66 18.72 -27.06
N VAL A 460 8.81 18.12 -27.41
CA VAL A 460 8.90 16.68 -27.69
C VAL A 460 9.34 15.95 -26.42
N ALA A 461 8.50 15.05 -25.93
CA ALA A 461 8.80 14.19 -24.79
C ALA A 461 9.81 13.08 -25.16
N LYS A 462 11.04 13.19 -24.63
CA LYS A 462 12.06 12.13 -24.66
C LYS A 462 11.98 11.32 -23.37
N VAL A 463 11.79 10.00 -23.54
CA VAL A 463 11.78 9.03 -22.45
C VAL A 463 13.16 8.39 -22.44
N SER A 464 13.93 8.62 -21.37
CA SER A 464 15.29 8.07 -21.25
C SER A 464 15.40 7.17 -20.01
N PRO A 465 15.99 5.97 -20.13
CA PRO A 465 16.35 5.19 -18.94
C PRO A 465 17.43 5.96 -18.17
N ALA A 466 17.29 6.09 -16.84
CA ALA A 466 18.35 6.64 -16.01
C ALA A 466 19.67 5.86 -16.24
N ARG A 467 20.73 6.56 -16.70
CA ARG A 467 22.05 5.95 -16.93
C ARG A 467 22.59 5.39 -15.61
N GLN A 468 23.00 4.12 -15.62
CA GLN A 468 23.89 3.57 -14.60
C GLN A 468 25.29 4.15 -14.88
N GLU A 469 25.77 5.03 -14.00
CA GLU A 469 27.21 5.29 -13.93
C GLU A 469 27.84 4.16 -13.11
N SER A 470 28.84 3.52 -13.73
CA SER A 470 29.62 2.39 -13.20
C SER A 470 30.53 2.81 -12.07
#